data_AF-A0A6L5X6J7-F1
#
_entry.id   AF-A0A6L5X6J7-F1
#
_cell.length_a   1.000
_cell.length_b   1.000
_cell.length_c   1.000
_cell.angle_alpha   90.00
_cell.angle_beta   90.00
_cell.angle_gamma   90.00
#
_symmetry.space_group_name_H-M   'P 1'
#
loop_
_entity.id
_entity.type
_entity.pdbx_description
1 polymer ?
#
loop_
_entity_poly.entity_id
_entity_poly.type
_entity_poly.pdbx_seq_one_letter_code
_entity_poly.pdbx_strand_id
1 'polypeptide(L)'
;MSKKKYRCVPLDLMRKVEGEYPEAWDQMAYFHSLRGSEPDMQWPEWCYAPMAAASAIVTNAMIPDFSEKAFFDISSIFALAPWRLTRQVYAMDADLERELIDSEPATKIPTEILHRLPYQSFYVQTADISVFGHKIDGFFVTLEYDVKNGEHELRLLPVSADLSFILPLSLHINCETIGEAFDRYEDVTNQRSLEFLGVEYKKLVNTPIKKMGVDVTRQSAKAAIQELLPIVVYICSTDNDIRERKPAKPKPPVVTAAKPQPTQKTEPVAKKINFWDVGVRIGPALKKYHEHQVARGSTHEGSHTPKRPHIRRAHYHSFWTGHRNDEANRELVVKWIPPIFVNAEDGSDAPVTIHRVK
;
A
#
# COMPACT_ATOMS: atom_id res chain seq x y z
N MET A 1 -19.49 -30.13 -11.63
CA MET A 1 -18.53 -29.42 -10.76
C MET A 1 -18.25 -28.05 -11.36
N SER A 2 -18.86 -27.00 -10.81
CA SER A 2 -18.63 -25.62 -11.26
C SER A 2 -17.19 -25.25 -10.92
N LYS A 3 -16.40 -24.84 -11.93
CA LYS A 3 -15.07 -24.25 -11.70
C LYS A 3 -15.29 -23.01 -10.84
N LYS A 4 -14.93 -23.05 -9.56
CA LYS A 4 -14.87 -21.84 -8.71
C LYS A 4 -14.05 -20.80 -9.49
N LYS A 5 -14.72 -19.79 -10.02
CA LYS A 5 -14.08 -18.66 -10.69
C LYS A 5 -13.22 -17.99 -9.63
N TYR A 6 -11.90 -17.97 -9.82
CA TYR A 6 -11.00 -17.27 -8.91
C TYR A 6 -11.48 -15.82 -8.81
N ARG A 7 -11.91 -15.41 -7.62
CA ARG A 7 -12.43 -14.07 -7.35
C ARG A 7 -11.23 -13.14 -7.20
N CYS A 8 -11.24 -12.01 -7.92
CA CYS A 8 -10.19 -11.01 -7.85
C CYS A 8 -10.86 -9.71 -7.43
N VAL A 9 -10.68 -9.33 -6.17
CA VAL A 9 -11.39 -8.22 -5.54
C VAL A 9 -11.23 -6.90 -6.29
N PRO A 10 -10.02 -6.52 -6.77
CA PRO A 10 -9.87 -5.35 -7.62
C PRO A 10 -10.74 -5.35 -8.89
N LEU A 11 -10.88 -6.49 -9.56
CA LEU A 11 -11.73 -6.61 -10.74
C LEU A 11 -13.21 -6.54 -10.40
N ASP A 12 -13.61 -7.06 -9.25
CA ASP A 12 -15.01 -7.00 -8.81
C ASP A 12 -15.38 -5.58 -8.41
N LEU A 13 -14.49 -4.86 -7.71
CA LEU A 13 -14.67 -3.44 -7.42
C LEU A 13 -14.70 -2.60 -8.71
N MET A 14 -13.80 -2.86 -9.66
CA MET A 14 -13.80 -2.21 -10.96
C MET A 14 -15.14 -2.38 -11.68
N ARG A 15 -15.71 -3.60 -11.72
CA ARG A 15 -17.03 -3.84 -12.33
C ARG A 15 -18.17 -3.15 -11.60
N LYS A 16 -18.10 -3.05 -10.26
CA LYS A 16 -19.07 -2.30 -9.47
C LYS A 16 -19.04 -0.82 -9.86
N VAL A 17 -17.84 -0.23 -9.90
CA VAL A 17 -17.65 1.16 -10.32
C VAL A 17 -18.11 1.39 -11.76
N GLU A 18 -17.79 0.49 -12.70
CA GLU A 18 -18.27 0.55 -14.09
C GLU A 18 -19.80 0.52 -14.21
N GLY A 19 -20.48 -0.22 -13.33
CA GLY A 19 -21.93 -0.26 -13.30
C GLY A 19 -22.57 1.02 -12.78
N GLU A 20 -21.92 1.69 -11.82
CA GLU A 20 -22.42 2.93 -11.19
C GLU A 20 -22.00 4.19 -11.96
N TYR A 21 -20.80 4.19 -12.55
CA TYR A 21 -20.20 5.31 -13.27
C TYR A 21 -19.65 4.83 -14.64
N PRO A 22 -20.52 4.61 -15.64
CA PRO A 22 -20.12 3.98 -16.91
C PRO A 22 -19.05 4.74 -17.70
N GLU A 23 -18.99 6.08 -17.54
CA GLU A 23 -18.05 6.96 -18.25
C GLU A 23 -16.80 7.29 -17.43
N ALA A 24 -16.67 6.78 -16.19
CA ALA A 24 -15.60 7.18 -15.27
C ALA A 24 -14.20 6.99 -15.86
N TRP A 25 -13.99 5.95 -16.65
CA TRP A 25 -12.68 5.65 -17.23
C TRP A 25 -12.30 6.59 -18.36
N ASP A 26 -13.25 6.92 -19.23
CA ASP A 26 -13.03 7.85 -20.33
C ASP A 26 -12.85 9.27 -19.79
N GLN A 27 -13.62 9.65 -18.76
CA GLN A 27 -13.47 10.92 -18.05
C GLN A 27 -12.12 11.01 -17.31
N MET A 28 -11.69 9.96 -16.60
CA MET A 28 -10.37 9.93 -15.95
C MET A 28 -9.22 9.96 -16.97
N ALA A 29 -9.36 9.31 -18.13
CA ALA A 29 -8.39 9.41 -19.22
C ALA A 29 -8.36 10.81 -19.83
N TYR A 30 -9.51 11.47 -19.96
CA TYR A 30 -9.58 12.87 -20.36
C TYR A 30 -8.83 13.76 -19.38
N PHE A 31 -9.09 13.66 -18.07
CA PHE A 31 -8.35 14.43 -17.06
C PHE A 31 -6.85 14.13 -17.07
N HIS A 32 -6.45 12.86 -17.22
CA HIS A 32 -5.05 12.49 -17.37
C HIS A 32 -4.41 13.20 -18.57
N SER A 33 -5.11 13.30 -19.70
CA SER A 33 -4.62 13.97 -20.91
C SER A 33 -4.44 15.49 -20.78
N LEU A 34 -5.07 16.12 -19.77
CA LEU A 34 -4.91 17.54 -19.47
C LEU A 34 -3.61 17.83 -18.71
N ARG A 35 -2.83 16.82 -18.29
CA ARG A 35 -1.57 17.05 -17.58
C ARG A 35 -0.64 17.93 -18.42
N GLY A 36 -0.27 19.07 -17.87
CA GLY A 36 0.61 20.04 -18.50
C GLY A 36 -0.05 20.91 -19.57
N SER A 37 -1.36 20.81 -19.80
CA SER A 37 -2.04 21.57 -20.84
C SER A 37 -2.19 23.06 -20.49
N GLU A 38 -2.33 23.37 -19.21
CA GLU A 38 -2.52 24.72 -18.67
C GLU A 38 -1.64 24.92 -17.41
N PRO A 39 -1.38 26.18 -16.98
CA PRO A 39 -0.57 26.46 -15.79
C PRO A 39 -1.12 25.86 -14.49
N ASP A 40 -2.43 25.70 -14.37
CA ASP A 40 -3.12 25.12 -13.21
C ASP A 40 -3.30 23.59 -13.32
N MET A 41 -2.93 23.00 -14.45
CA MET A 41 -3.02 21.56 -14.72
C MET A 41 -1.63 20.89 -14.65
N GLN A 42 -0.83 21.24 -13.64
CA GLN A 42 0.53 20.70 -13.47
C GLN A 42 0.58 19.70 -12.33
N TRP A 43 0.95 18.45 -12.63
CA TRP A 43 1.24 17.43 -11.63
C TRP A 43 2.34 16.47 -12.10
N PRO A 44 3.06 15.81 -11.17
CA PRO A 44 4.15 14.90 -11.51
C PRO A 44 3.69 13.65 -12.27
N GLU A 45 4.61 13.03 -13.03
CA GLU A 45 4.30 11.84 -13.84
C GLU A 45 3.84 10.63 -13.00
N TRP A 46 4.33 10.50 -11.77
CA TRP A 46 3.91 9.44 -10.86
C TRP A 46 2.46 9.58 -10.41
N CYS A 47 1.83 10.76 -10.54
CA CYS A 47 0.41 10.95 -10.32
C CYS A 47 -0.33 10.79 -11.65
N TYR A 48 -1.24 9.81 -11.74
CA TYR A 48 -2.02 9.60 -12.96
C TYR A 48 -2.90 10.82 -13.26
N ALA A 49 -3.77 11.18 -12.33
CA ALA A 49 -4.48 12.45 -12.30
C ALA A 49 -4.79 12.77 -10.83
N PRO A 50 -4.87 14.06 -10.42
CA PRO A 50 -5.24 14.44 -9.06
C PRO A 50 -6.60 13.86 -8.63
N MET A 51 -6.81 13.62 -7.32
CA MET A 51 -8.09 13.06 -6.83
C MET A 51 -9.29 13.97 -7.13
N ALA A 52 -9.04 15.28 -7.30
CA ALA A 52 -10.03 16.24 -7.77
C ALA A 52 -10.70 15.83 -9.10
N ALA A 53 -10.02 15.09 -9.98
CA ALA A 53 -10.60 14.54 -11.20
C ALA A 53 -11.69 13.50 -10.89
N ALA A 54 -11.40 12.55 -10.00
CA ALA A 54 -12.38 11.56 -9.54
C ALA A 54 -13.54 12.22 -8.77
N SER A 55 -13.24 13.28 -8.01
CA SER A 55 -14.26 14.10 -7.33
C SER A 55 -15.23 14.72 -8.34
N ALA A 56 -14.70 15.38 -9.38
CA ALA A 56 -15.52 16.00 -10.42
C ALA A 56 -16.44 15.00 -11.14
N ILE A 57 -15.99 13.75 -11.32
CA ILE A 57 -16.78 12.66 -11.91
C ILE A 57 -17.95 12.29 -10.99
N VAL A 58 -17.68 12.01 -9.72
CA VAL A 58 -18.72 11.55 -8.78
C VAL A 58 -19.74 12.65 -8.47
N THR A 59 -19.29 13.90 -8.39
CA THR A 59 -20.16 15.02 -8.06
C THR A 59 -20.80 15.68 -9.29
N ASN A 60 -20.49 15.22 -10.51
CA ASN A 60 -20.82 15.92 -11.76
C ASN A 60 -20.42 17.40 -11.73
N ALA A 61 -19.26 17.71 -11.14
CA ALA A 61 -18.74 19.07 -10.92
C ALA A 61 -19.65 20.01 -10.11
N MET A 62 -20.65 19.48 -9.40
CA MET A 62 -21.50 20.24 -8.48
C MET A 62 -20.86 20.29 -7.09
N ILE A 63 -21.15 21.35 -6.30
CA ILE A 63 -20.75 21.41 -4.89
C ILE A 63 -21.50 20.30 -4.15
N PRO A 64 -20.82 19.26 -3.65
CA PRO A 64 -21.50 18.11 -3.08
C PRO A 64 -22.11 18.44 -1.72
N ASP A 65 -23.31 17.92 -1.49
CA ASP A 65 -23.65 17.43 -0.16
C ASP A 65 -22.85 16.13 0.03
N PHE A 66 -21.75 16.20 0.80
CA PHE A 66 -20.73 15.15 0.81
C PHE A 66 -21.23 13.94 1.60
N SER A 67 -21.82 12.95 0.92
CA SER A 67 -22.16 11.67 1.53
C SER A 67 -20.93 10.77 1.69
N GLU A 68 -20.93 9.88 2.69
CA GLU A 68 -19.89 8.86 2.87
C GLU A 68 -19.72 7.99 1.62
N LYS A 69 -20.84 7.66 0.95
CA LYS A 69 -20.82 6.90 -0.31
C LYS A 69 -20.02 7.63 -1.39
N ALA A 70 -20.26 8.93 -1.58
CA ALA A 70 -19.54 9.71 -2.58
C ALA A 70 -18.03 9.70 -2.30
N PHE A 71 -17.60 9.84 -1.04
CA PHE A 71 -16.19 9.76 -0.67
C PHE A 71 -15.55 8.39 -1.01
N PHE A 72 -16.26 7.29 -0.76
CA PHE A 72 -15.81 5.95 -1.10
C PHE A 72 -15.73 5.72 -2.61
N ASP A 73 -16.69 6.26 -3.37
CA ASP A 73 -16.71 6.15 -4.83
C ASP A 73 -15.56 6.96 -5.45
N ILE A 74 -15.31 8.18 -4.99
CA ILE A 74 -14.18 9.02 -5.43
C ILE A 74 -12.86 8.27 -5.20
N SER A 75 -12.68 7.74 -4.00
CA SER A 75 -11.46 7.01 -3.63
C SER A 75 -11.28 5.74 -4.46
N SER A 76 -12.38 5.04 -4.76
CA SER A 76 -12.38 3.85 -5.61
C SER A 76 -12.00 4.18 -7.05
N ILE A 77 -12.63 5.19 -7.66
CA ILE A 77 -12.31 5.64 -9.02
C ILE A 77 -10.85 6.11 -9.10
N PHE A 78 -10.39 6.89 -8.13
CA PHE A 78 -9.03 7.40 -8.06
C PHE A 78 -7.98 6.27 -8.03
N ALA A 79 -8.20 5.23 -7.22
CA ALA A 79 -7.30 4.07 -7.18
C ALA A 79 -7.39 3.21 -8.45
N LEU A 80 -8.60 2.97 -8.96
CA LEU A 80 -8.84 2.03 -10.06
C LEU A 80 -8.43 2.57 -11.44
N ALA A 81 -8.53 3.87 -11.66
CA ALA A 81 -8.26 4.49 -12.96
C ALA A 81 -6.84 4.18 -13.48
N PRO A 82 -5.75 4.40 -12.71
CA PRO A 82 -4.42 3.91 -13.07
C PRO A 82 -4.26 2.40 -12.92
N TRP A 83 -4.86 1.78 -11.89
CA TRP A 83 -4.68 0.34 -11.65
C TRP A 83 -5.18 -0.51 -12.82
N ARG A 84 -6.31 -0.16 -13.45
CA ARG A 84 -6.91 -0.95 -14.55
C ARG A 84 -5.98 -1.05 -15.77
N LEU A 85 -5.05 -0.11 -15.93
CA LEU A 85 -4.09 -0.06 -17.04
C LEU A 85 -2.99 -1.11 -16.88
N THR A 86 -2.58 -1.39 -15.65
CA THR A 86 -1.43 -2.28 -15.35
C THR A 86 -1.85 -3.59 -14.68
N ARG A 87 -2.94 -3.56 -13.90
CA ARG A 87 -3.58 -4.68 -13.18
C ARG A 87 -2.63 -5.48 -12.30
N GLN A 88 -1.85 -4.76 -11.51
CA GLN A 88 -0.78 -5.31 -10.68
C GLN A 88 -1.32 -5.73 -9.31
N VAL A 89 -1.02 -6.97 -8.91
CA VAL A 89 -1.40 -7.54 -7.62
C VAL A 89 -0.16 -8.13 -6.95
N TYR A 90 0.18 -7.63 -5.77
CA TYR A 90 1.25 -8.10 -4.91
C TYR A 90 0.64 -9.01 -3.83
N ALA A 91 0.83 -10.33 -3.96
CA ALA A 91 0.27 -11.32 -3.05
C ALA A 91 1.28 -11.65 -1.94
N MET A 92 0.90 -11.35 -0.70
CA MET A 92 1.75 -11.52 0.47
C MET A 92 1.86 -12.97 0.91
N ASP A 93 3.09 -13.38 1.28
CA ASP A 93 3.31 -14.51 2.18
C ASP A 93 2.90 -14.15 3.60
N ALA A 94 2.20 -15.04 4.29
CA ALA A 94 1.62 -14.80 5.61
C ALA A 94 2.67 -14.61 6.72
N ASP A 95 3.81 -15.30 6.64
CA ASP A 95 4.85 -15.21 7.65
C ASP A 95 5.66 -13.92 7.47
N LEU A 96 5.90 -13.50 6.23
CA LEU A 96 6.49 -12.18 5.97
C LEU A 96 5.53 -11.06 6.36
N GLU A 97 4.24 -11.13 5.99
CA GLU A 97 3.24 -10.11 6.35
C GLU A 97 3.23 -9.85 7.85
N ARG A 98 3.12 -10.92 8.65
CA ARG A 98 3.15 -10.83 10.11
C ARG A 98 4.43 -10.19 10.62
N GLU A 99 5.60 -10.63 10.12
CA GLU A 99 6.89 -10.09 10.57
C GLU A 99 7.08 -8.61 10.19
N LEU A 100 6.52 -8.15 9.06
CA LEU A 100 6.56 -6.74 8.68
C LEU A 100 5.71 -5.88 9.61
N ILE A 101 4.50 -6.34 9.93
CA ILE A 101 3.59 -5.65 10.86
C ILE A 101 4.20 -5.62 12.27
N ASP A 102 4.82 -6.72 12.70
CA ASP A 102 5.47 -6.86 14.00
C ASP A 102 6.89 -6.26 14.04
N SER A 103 7.39 -5.66 12.95
CA SER A 103 8.74 -5.07 12.94
C SER A 103 8.80 -3.74 13.72
N GLU A 104 10.00 -3.23 13.97
CA GLU A 104 10.14 -1.87 14.51
C GLU A 104 9.51 -0.86 13.54
N PRO A 105 8.72 0.11 14.04
CA PRO A 105 8.10 1.12 13.19
C PRO A 105 9.14 1.84 12.32
N ALA A 106 8.81 2.06 11.05
CA ALA A 106 9.68 2.71 10.07
C ALA A 106 9.87 4.23 10.31
N THR A 107 9.76 4.72 11.54
CA THR A 107 9.71 6.16 11.86
C THR A 107 10.90 6.95 11.35
N LYS A 108 12.09 6.35 11.31
CA LYS A 108 13.33 6.99 10.82
C LYS A 108 13.52 6.87 9.31
N ILE A 109 12.63 6.16 8.62
CA ILE A 109 12.75 5.96 7.18
C ILE A 109 12.24 7.21 6.46
N PRO A 110 13.00 7.73 5.48
CA PRO A 110 12.56 8.88 4.72
C PRO A 110 11.29 8.59 3.92
N THR A 111 10.38 9.56 3.88
CA THR A 111 9.15 9.46 3.07
C THR A 111 9.44 9.31 1.58
N GLU A 112 10.61 9.77 1.12
CA GLU A 112 11.09 9.65 -0.26
C GLU A 112 11.09 8.19 -0.78
N ILE A 113 11.19 7.20 0.12
CA ILE A 113 11.06 5.79 -0.29
C ILE A 113 9.70 5.53 -0.96
N LEU A 114 8.64 6.23 -0.56
CA LEU A 114 7.29 6.09 -1.11
C LEU A 114 7.19 6.64 -2.53
N HIS A 115 8.08 7.54 -2.97
CA HIS A 115 8.15 7.95 -4.38
C HIS A 115 8.72 6.85 -5.30
N ARG A 116 9.17 5.72 -4.73
CA ARG A 116 9.63 4.54 -5.46
C ARG A 116 8.54 3.49 -5.69
N LEU A 117 7.26 3.84 -5.53
CA LEU A 117 6.18 2.91 -5.86
C LEU A 117 6.38 2.34 -7.28
N PRO A 118 6.24 1.02 -7.47
CA PRO A 118 6.52 0.37 -8.75
C PRO A 118 5.51 0.74 -9.85
N TYR A 119 4.33 1.22 -9.46
CA TYR A 119 3.24 1.61 -10.35
C TYR A 119 2.46 2.78 -9.72
N GLN A 120 1.85 3.62 -10.57
CA GLN A 120 0.95 4.70 -10.12
C GLN A 120 -0.20 4.18 -9.25
N SER A 121 -0.64 2.93 -9.50
CA SER A 121 -1.46 2.15 -8.57
C SER A 121 -1.19 0.66 -8.70
N PHE A 122 -1.18 -0.03 -7.56
CA PHE A 122 -1.17 -1.48 -7.46
C PHE A 122 -2.04 -1.94 -6.28
N TYR A 123 -2.43 -3.21 -6.31
CA TYR A 123 -3.16 -3.83 -5.22
C TYR A 123 -2.24 -4.74 -4.42
N VAL A 124 -2.29 -4.68 -3.10
CA VAL A 124 -1.64 -5.63 -2.19
C VAL A 124 -2.71 -6.58 -1.69
N GLN A 125 -2.59 -7.85 -2.03
CA GLN A 125 -3.44 -8.91 -1.49
C GLN A 125 -2.80 -9.42 -0.19
N THR A 126 -3.53 -9.25 0.91
CA THR A 126 -3.07 -9.58 2.26
C THR A 126 -3.36 -11.03 2.61
N ALA A 127 -2.60 -11.62 3.53
CA ALA A 127 -2.86 -12.96 4.02
C ALA A 127 -3.93 -12.96 5.14
N ASP A 128 -3.78 -12.11 6.15
CA ASP A 128 -4.66 -12.07 7.31
C ASP A 128 -4.67 -10.73 8.07
N ILE A 129 -5.04 -9.65 7.38
CA ILE A 129 -5.19 -8.32 8.01
C ILE A 129 -6.67 -8.01 8.25
N SER A 130 -6.95 -7.37 9.39
CA SER A 130 -8.26 -6.81 9.72
C SER A 130 -8.16 -5.32 10.01
N VAL A 131 -9.00 -4.53 9.35
CA VAL A 131 -9.06 -3.07 9.51
C VAL A 131 -10.42 -2.74 10.13
N PHE A 132 -10.42 -2.07 11.29
CA PHE A 132 -11.66 -1.75 12.04
C PHE A 132 -12.50 -2.99 12.37
N GLY A 133 -11.85 -4.13 12.63
CA GLY A 133 -12.53 -5.41 12.89
C GLY A 133 -13.10 -6.10 11.65
N HIS A 134 -12.93 -5.53 10.45
CA HIS A 134 -13.30 -6.14 9.19
C HIS A 134 -12.09 -6.79 8.53
N LYS A 135 -12.18 -8.09 8.25
CA LYS A 135 -11.16 -8.78 7.47
C LYS A 135 -11.14 -8.24 6.03
N ILE A 136 -9.96 -7.80 5.58
CA ILE A 136 -9.77 -7.31 4.22
C ILE A 136 -9.22 -8.43 3.32
N ASP A 137 -9.51 -8.36 2.01
CA ASP A 137 -8.77 -9.15 1.01
C ASP A 137 -7.40 -8.53 0.72
N GLY A 138 -7.34 -7.20 0.83
CA GLY A 138 -6.18 -6.41 0.49
C GLY A 138 -6.53 -4.94 0.36
N PHE A 139 -5.61 -4.17 -0.19
CA PHE A 139 -5.74 -2.72 -0.32
C PHE A 139 -5.06 -2.19 -1.57
N PHE A 140 -5.62 -1.13 -2.17
CA PHE A 140 -4.92 -0.37 -3.20
C PHE A 140 -3.91 0.58 -2.57
N VAL A 141 -2.82 0.83 -3.29
CA VAL A 141 -1.79 1.81 -2.94
C VAL A 141 -1.66 2.79 -4.10
N THR A 142 -1.78 4.09 -3.80
CA THR A 142 -1.60 5.19 -4.76
C THR A 142 -0.94 6.39 -4.11
N LEU A 143 -0.28 7.23 -4.92
CA LEU A 143 0.13 8.57 -4.51
C LEU A 143 -0.80 9.61 -5.13
N GLU A 144 -1.20 10.59 -4.33
CA GLU A 144 -1.88 11.79 -4.79
C GLU A 144 -0.91 12.98 -4.84
N TYR A 145 -1.14 13.84 -5.82
CA TYR A 145 -0.66 15.21 -5.85
C TYR A 145 -1.86 16.18 -5.82
N ASP A 146 -1.97 17.01 -4.79
CA ASP A 146 -2.96 18.09 -4.75
C ASP A 146 -2.40 19.32 -5.49
N VAL A 147 -3.00 19.62 -6.64
CA VAL A 147 -2.61 20.75 -7.50
C VAL A 147 -2.75 22.12 -6.84
N LYS A 148 -3.56 22.26 -5.79
CA LYS A 148 -3.80 23.56 -5.13
C LYS A 148 -2.64 24.00 -4.24
N ASN A 149 -2.03 23.05 -3.53
CA ASN A 149 -1.02 23.33 -2.51
C ASN A 149 0.30 22.58 -2.76
N GLY A 150 0.36 21.69 -3.75
CA GLY A 150 1.52 20.84 -4.03
C GLY A 150 1.75 19.76 -2.98
N GLU A 151 0.74 19.47 -2.14
CA GLU A 151 0.84 18.42 -1.13
C GLU A 151 0.74 17.03 -1.78
N HIS A 152 1.46 16.08 -1.19
CA HIS A 152 1.57 14.69 -1.60
C HIS A 152 0.95 13.83 -0.50
N GLU A 153 0.08 12.91 -0.88
CA GLU A 153 -0.49 11.95 0.04
C GLU A 153 -0.24 10.52 -0.44
N LEU A 154 0.20 9.66 0.48
CA LEU A 154 0.01 8.23 0.31
C LEU A 154 -1.45 7.90 0.59
N ARG A 155 -2.11 7.28 -0.38
CA ARG A 155 -3.50 6.83 -0.25
C ARG A 155 -3.57 5.31 -0.26
N LEU A 156 -4.25 4.78 0.75
CA LEU A 156 -4.51 3.36 0.92
C LEU A 156 -6.01 3.14 0.88
N LEU A 157 -6.46 2.13 0.14
CA LEU A 157 -7.89 1.77 0.07
C LEU A 157 -8.06 0.29 0.39
N PRO A 158 -8.17 -0.10 1.67
CA PRO A 158 -8.51 -1.46 2.08
C PRO A 158 -9.92 -1.84 1.66
N VAL A 159 -10.07 -3.07 1.20
CA VAL A 159 -11.31 -3.61 0.63
C VAL A 159 -11.53 -5.04 1.14
N SER A 160 -12.73 -5.33 1.65
CA SER A 160 -13.13 -6.70 2.00
C SER A 160 -13.42 -7.56 0.77
N ALA A 161 -13.30 -8.88 0.92
CA ALA A 161 -13.51 -9.83 -0.18
C ALA A 161 -14.91 -9.78 -0.81
N ASP A 162 -15.91 -9.34 -0.06
CA ASP A 162 -17.29 -9.20 -0.48
C ASP A 162 -17.68 -7.77 -0.92
N LEU A 163 -16.74 -6.82 -0.84
CA LEU A 163 -16.95 -5.39 -1.11
C LEU A 163 -17.91 -4.68 -0.14
N SER A 164 -18.24 -5.30 1.00
CA SER A 164 -19.08 -4.69 2.04
C SER A 164 -18.33 -3.64 2.88
N PHE A 165 -17.00 -3.70 2.91
CA PHE A 165 -16.13 -2.76 3.62
C PHE A 165 -15.08 -2.18 2.67
N ILE A 166 -15.07 -0.85 2.58
CA ILE A 166 -14.10 -0.04 1.84
C ILE A 166 -13.77 1.16 2.72
N LEU A 167 -12.48 1.41 2.98
CA LEU A 167 -12.06 2.50 3.86
C LEU A 167 -10.95 3.34 3.23
N PRO A 168 -11.20 4.56 2.75
CA PRO A 168 -10.12 5.42 2.29
C PRO A 168 -9.27 5.90 3.47
N LEU A 169 -7.97 5.69 3.37
CA LEU A 169 -6.97 6.16 4.32
C LEU A 169 -5.95 7.03 3.56
N SER A 170 -5.52 8.13 4.17
CA SER A 170 -4.43 8.96 3.62
C SER A 170 -3.42 9.36 4.68
N LEU A 171 -2.18 9.54 4.23
CA LEU A 171 -1.06 10.02 5.03
C LEU A 171 -0.33 11.09 4.22
N HIS A 172 -0.20 12.30 4.75
CA HIS A 172 0.57 13.37 4.11
C HIS A 172 2.06 13.05 4.22
N ILE A 173 2.80 13.13 3.10
CA ILE A 173 4.18 12.67 3.04
C ILE A 173 5.21 13.77 2.69
N ASN A 174 4.80 15.05 2.64
CA ASN A 174 5.73 16.19 2.46
C ASN A 174 6.54 16.52 3.73
N CYS A 175 7.14 15.52 4.35
CA CYS A 175 7.98 15.61 5.54
C CYS A 175 9.22 14.74 5.35
N GLU A 176 10.23 14.90 6.19
CA GLU A 176 11.51 14.20 5.97
C GLU A 176 11.36 12.70 6.22
N THR A 177 10.61 12.32 7.26
CA THR A 177 10.53 10.94 7.72
C THR A 177 9.09 10.45 7.92
N ILE A 178 8.88 9.14 7.88
CA ILE A 178 7.59 8.52 8.18
C ILE A 178 7.13 8.85 9.61
N GLY A 179 8.05 9.01 10.56
CA GLY A 179 7.73 9.45 11.92
C GLY A 179 7.07 10.82 11.92
N GLU A 180 7.68 11.80 11.24
CA GLU A 180 7.10 13.13 11.08
C GLU A 180 5.77 13.11 10.32
N ALA A 181 5.58 12.19 9.37
CA ALA A 181 4.29 12.02 8.68
C ALA A 181 3.18 11.68 9.68
N PHE A 182 3.48 10.79 10.64
CA PHE A 182 2.55 10.43 11.70
C PHE A 182 2.37 11.55 12.73
N ASP A 183 3.42 12.30 13.06
CA ASP A 183 3.31 13.47 13.94
C ASP A 183 2.41 14.54 13.29
N ARG A 184 2.54 14.78 11.99
CA ARG A 184 1.65 15.68 11.24
C ARG A 184 0.24 15.15 11.10
N TYR A 185 0.07 13.83 10.97
CA TYR A 185 -1.24 13.19 11.07
C TYR A 185 -1.88 13.41 12.46
N GLU A 186 -1.08 13.71 13.48
CA GLU A 186 -1.56 14.15 14.78
C GLU A 186 -1.99 15.64 14.78
N ASP A 187 -1.27 16.48 14.04
CA ASP A 187 -1.47 17.94 14.03
C ASP A 187 -2.56 18.44 13.04
N VAL A 188 -2.53 18.00 11.78
CA VAL A 188 -3.37 18.52 10.65
C VAL A 188 -4.88 18.33 10.90
N THR A 189 -5.22 17.28 11.62
CA THR A 189 -6.56 16.88 12.06
C THR A 189 -7.14 17.72 13.21
N ASN A 190 -6.34 18.62 13.82
CA ASN A 190 -6.91 19.67 14.68
C ASN A 190 -7.53 20.83 13.86
N GLN A 191 -7.26 20.91 12.54
CA GLN A 191 -7.74 22.02 11.70
C GLN A 191 -8.52 21.61 10.42
N ARG A 192 -8.11 20.57 9.66
CA ARG A 192 -8.61 20.36 8.28
C ARG A 192 -9.71 19.32 8.09
N SER A 193 -9.82 18.28 8.93
CA SER A 193 -10.92 17.30 8.84
C SER A 193 -12.31 17.92 9.06
N LEU A 194 -12.34 19.10 9.68
CA LEU A 194 -13.55 19.88 9.90
C LEU A 194 -13.99 20.68 8.67
N GLU A 195 -13.10 20.97 7.72
CA GLU A 195 -13.39 21.82 6.56
C GLU A 195 -13.97 21.04 5.37
N PHE A 196 -13.53 19.79 5.18
CA PHE A 196 -13.99 18.94 4.08
C PHE A 196 -15.40 18.35 4.30
N LEU A 197 -15.85 18.23 5.56
CA LEU A 197 -17.14 17.63 5.94
C LEU A 197 -18.32 18.63 5.96
N GLY A 198 -18.11 19.87 5.52
CA GLY A 198 -19.16 20.89 5.47
C GLY A 198 -19.50 21.53 6.83
N VAL A 199 -20.16 22.68 6.77
CA VAL A 199 -20.45 23.56 7.92
C VAL A 199 -21.44 22.93 8.92
N GLU A 200 -22.30 22.01 8.49
CA GLU A 200 -23.27 21.34 9.38
C GLU A 200 -22.62 20.27 10.28
N TYR A 201 -21.62 19.53 9.77
CA TYR A 201 -20.87 18.57 10.59
C TYR A 201 -19.99 19.27 11.64
N LYS A 202 -19.45 20.47 11.34
CA LYS A 202 -18.74 21.33 12.32
C LYS A 202 -19.60 21.63 13.56
N LYS A 203 -20.92 21.80 13.42
CA LYS A 203 -21.83 22.01 14.55
C LYS A 203 -22.09 20.73 15.35
N LEU A 204 -22.05 19.57 14.70
CA LEU A 204 -22.35 18.26 15.30
C LEU A 204 -21.16 17.66 16.08
N VAL A 205 -19.92 17.84 15.59
CA VAL A 205 -18.69 17.31 16.22
C VAL A 205 -18.22 18.08 17.46
N ASN A 206 -18.78 19.26 17.73
CA ASN A 206 -18.48 20.06 18.92
C ASN A 206 -19.13 19.54 20.22
N THR A 207 -19.81 18.40 20.18
CA THR A 207 -20.31 17.72 21.38
C THR A 207 -19.27 16.73 21.93
N PRO A 208 -19.04 16.64 23.26
CA PRO A 208 -18.00 15.78 23.84
C PRO A 208 -18.08 14.31 23.40
N ILE A 209 -19.29 13.76 23.25
CA ILE A 209 -19.53 12.37 22.86
C ILE A 209 -19.12 12.11 21.40
N LYS A 210 -19.45 13.03 20.48
CA LYS A 210 -19.07 12.89 19.08
C LYS A 210 -17.58 13.19 18.86
N LYS A 211 -17.00 14.11 19.64
CA LYS A 211 -15.55 14.34 19.65
C LYS A 211 -14.78 13.07 20.02
N MET A 212 -15.22 12.37 21.08
CA MET A 212 -14.66 11.08 21.48
C MET A 212 -14.80 10.00 20.38
N GLY A 213 -15.95 9.94 19.70
CA GLY A 213 -16.14 9.01 18.57
C GLY A 213 -15.25 9.32 17.35
N VAL A 214 -15.02 10.60 17.05
CA VAL A 214 -14.09 11.05 16.01
C VAL A 214 -12.65 10.70 16.38
N ASP A 215 -12.25 10.92 17.63
CA ASP A 215 -10.90 10.58 18.11
C ASP A 215 -10.62 9.07 18.04
N VAL A 216 -11.59 8.23 18.42
CA VAL A 216 -11.47 6.75 18.32
C VAL A 216 -11.38 6.31 16.85
N THR A 217 -12.21 6.87 15.97
CA THR A 217 -12.18 6.57 14.53
C THR A 217 -10.83 6.93 13.93
N ARG A 218 -10.29 8.09 14.33
CA ARG A 218 -8.99 8.59 13.89
C ARG A 218 -7.82 7.75 14.39
N GLN A 219 -7.83 7.35 15.66
CA GLN A 219 -6.81 6.44 16.21
C GLN A 219 -6.84 5.09 15.48
N SER A 220 -8.03 4.59 15.18
CA SER A 220 -8.22 3.35 14.42
C SER A 220 -7.71 3.49 12.97
N ALA A 221 -7.93 4.64 12.33
CA ALA A 221 -7.38 4.93 11.00
C ALA A 221 -5.85 5.02 11.02
N LYS A 222 -5.27 5.70 12.02
CA LYS A 222 -3.83 5.75 12.23
C LYS A 222 -3.25 4.35 12.42
N ALA A 223 -3.86 3.54 13.29
CA ALA A 223 -3.43 2.16 13.54
C ALA A 223 -3.46 1.32 12.25
N ALA A 224 -4.53 1.45 11.45
CA ALA A 224 -4.60 0.79 10.15
C ALA A 224 -3.46 1.22 9.21
N ILE A 225 -3.15 2.52 9.13
CA ILE A 225 -2.00 2.99 8.33
C ILE A 225 -0.68 2.42 8.88
N GLN A 226 -0.50 2.36 10.21
CA GLN A 226 0.70 1.81 10.84
C GLN A 226 0.88 0.31 10.57
N GLU A 227 -0.20 -0.46 10.41
CA GLU A 227 -0.15 -1.87 10.02
C GLU A 227 0.15 -2.06 8.52
N LEU A 228 -0.45 -1.24 7.65
CA LEU A 228 -0.33 -1.41 6.20
C LEU A 228 0.95 -0.80 5.62
N LEU A 229 1.44 0.31 6.19
CA LEU A 229 2.59 1.06 5.68
C LEU A 229 3.89 0.24 5.63
N PRO A 230 4.25 -0.59 6.63
CA PRO A 230 5.43 -1.45 6.55
C PRO A 230 5.42 -2.35 5.31
N ILE A 231 4.26 -2.80 4.83
CA ILE A 231 4.16 -3.61 3.61
C ILE A 231 4.48 -2.76 2.37
N VAL A 232 3.99 -1.52 2.31
CA VAL A 232 4.29 -0.59 1.22
C VAL A 232 5.79 -0.26 1.19
N VAL A 233 6.39 0.02 2.35
CA VAL A 233 7.83 0.29 2.49
C VAL A 233 8.64 -0.93 2.04
N TYR A 234 8.19 -2.15 2.35
CA TYR A 234 8.85 -3.38 1.89
C TYR A 234 8.90 -3.46 0.37
N ILE A 235 7.77 -3.20 -0.29
CA ILE A 235 7.64 -3.21 -1.76
C ILE A 235 8.55 -2.16 -2.41
N CYS A 236 8.74 -1.01 -1.76
CA CYS A 236 9.63 0.05 -2.23
C CYS A 236 11.11 -0.16 -1.85
N SER A 237 11.40 -1.09 -0.92
CA SER A 237 12.75 -1.34 -0.44
C SER A 237 13.61 -2.08 -1.46
N THR A 238 14.92 -1.89 -1.36
CA THR A 238 15.90 -2.64 -2.15
C THR A 238 16.12 -4.04 -1.59
N ASP A 239 16.54 -4.98 -2.45
CA ASP A 239 16.75 -6.39 -2.13
C ASP A 239 15.50 -7.10 -1.57
N ASN A 240 14.31 -6.59 -1.87
CA ASN A 240 13.05 -7.21 -1.50
C ASN A 240 12.87 -8.60 -2.16
N ASP A 241 12.03 -9.43 -1.56
CA ASP A 241 11.73 -10.79 -2.03
C ASP A 241 10.45 -10.81 -2.85
N ILE A 242 10.46 -10.11 -3.98
CA ILE A 242 9.32 -10.02 -4.89
C ILE A 242 9.67 -10.71 -6.20
N ARG A 243 8.75 -11.55 -6.69
CA ARG A 243 8.90 -12.18 -8.01
C ARG A 243 7.59 -12.19 -8.78
N GLU A 244 7.69 -12.01 -10.09
CA GLU A 244 6.53 -12.21 -10.96
C GLU A 244 6.07 -13.68 -10.89
N ARG A 245 4.78 -13.90 -10.63
CA ARG A 245 4.16 -15.22 -10.66
C ARG A 245 4.00 -15.65 -12.11
N LYS A 246 4.99 -16.38 -12.62
CA LYS A 246 4.90 -16.97 -13.96
C LYS A 246 3.73 -17.96 -14.02
N PRO A 247 2.88 -17.90 -15.05
CA PRO A 247 1.82 -18.88 -15.22
C PRO A 247 2.44 -20.28 -15.33
N ALA A 248 1.82 -21.26 -14.67
CA ALA A 248 2.24 -22.66 -14.75
C ALA A 248 2.13 -23.15 -16.22
N LYS A 249 3.28 -23.18 -16.91
CA LYS A 249 3.50 -23.50 -18.34
C LYS A 249 2.64 -22.67 -19.33
N PRO A 250 3.25 -21.92 -20.27
CA PRO A 250 2.47 -21.33 -21.35
C PRO A 250 1.86 -22.45 -22.19
N LYS A 251 0.53 -22.47 -22.37
CA LYS A 251 -0.04 -23.12 -23.55
C LYS A 251 0.52 -22.40 -24.79
N PRO A 252 0.89 -23.12 -25.86
CA PRO A 252 1.34 -22.48 -27.08
C PRO A 252 0.28 -21.49 -27.58
N PRO A 253 0.69 -20.37 -28.20
CA PRO A 253 -0.24 -19.34 -28.61
C PRO A 253 -1.17 -19.92 -29.67
N VAL A 254 -2.48 -19.91 -29.38
CA VAL A 254 -3.50 -20.11 -30.41
C VAL A 254 -3.48 -18.85 -31.27
N VAL A 255 -2.99 -18.99 -32.50
CA VAL A 255 -3.06 -17.96 -33.54
C VAL A 255 -4.49 -17.92 -34.05
N THR A 256 -5.27 -16.93 -33.62
CA THR A 256 -6.53 -16.47 -34.24
C THR A 256 -6.83 -15.09 -33.66
N ALA A 257 -7.21 -14.01 -34.37
CA ALA A 257 -7.41 -13.69 -35.77
C ALA A 257 -7.47 -12.14 -35.86
N ALA A 258 -7.26 -11.59 -37.06
CA ALA A 258 -7.58 -10.25 -37.56
C ALA A 258 -7.32 -9.01 -36.68
N LYS A 259 -6.39 -8.15 -37.15
CA LYS A 259 -6.22 -6.76 -36.68
C LYS A 259 -7.52 -5.96 -36.88
N PRO A 260 -8.12 -5.36 -35.83
CA PRO A 260 -9.09 -4.29 -36.01
C PRO A 260 -8.37 -3.01 -36.49
N GLN A 261 -9.00 -2.26 -37.38
CA GLN A 261 -8.56 -0.91 -37.77
C GLN A 261 -8.55 0.04 -36.55
N PRO A 262 -7.62 1.01 -36.50
CA PRO A 262 -7.51 1.91 -35.36
C PRO A 262 -8.59 2.99 -35.43
N THR A 263 -9.63 2.85 -34.61
CA THR A 263 -10.59 3.94 -34.34
C THR A 263 -10.46 4.38 -32.89
N GLN A 264 -10.08 5.64 -32.72
CA GLN A 264 -9.90 6.41 -31.47
C GLN A 264 -8.86 5.86 -30.49
N LYS A 265 -7.95 6.73 -30.05
CA LYS A 265 -6.87 6.45 -29.09
C LYS A 265 -7.46 6.12 -27.72
N THR A 266 -7.94 4.89 -27.54
CA THR A 266 -8.25 4.34 -26.23
C THR A 266 -6.94 3.84 -25.62
N GLU A 267 -6.65 4.24 -24.38
CA GLU A 267 -5.47 3.76 -23.68
C GLU A 267 -5.49 2.23 -23.55
N PRO A 268 -4.34 1.55 -23.69
CA PRO A 268 -4.28 0.11 -23.60
C PRO A 268 -4.61 -0.36 -22.18
N VAL A 269 -5.83 -0.87 -21.98
CA VAL A 269 -6.24 -1.53 -20.73
C VAL A 269 -5.61 -2.93 -20.68
N ALA A 270 -4.90 -3.26 -19.60
CA ALA A 270 -4.37 -4.61 -19.40
C ALA A 270 -5.51 -5.64 -19.43
N LYS A 271 -5.35 -6.72 -20.21
CA LYS A 271 -6.37 -7.78 -20.29
C LYS A 271 -6.23 -8.86 -19.20
N LYS A 272 -5.04 -8.99 -18.62
CA LYS A 272 -4.71 -10.01 -17.61
C LYS A 272 -4.28 -9.32 -16.31
N ILE A 273 -4.54 -9.99 -15.19
CA ILE A 273 -3.98 -9.62 -13.89
C ILE A 273 -2.54 -10.12 -13.82
N ASN A 274 -1.62 -9.26 -13.42
CA ASN A 274 -0.23 -9.59 -13.20
C ASN A 274 -0.02 -9.79 -11.70
N PHE A 275 0.34 -11.01 -11.30
CA PHE A 275 0.57 -11.35 -9.90
C PHE A 275 2.07 -11.31 -9.60
N TRP A 276 2.42 -10.74 -8.46
CA TRP A 276 3.75 -10.75 -7.88
C TRP A 276 3.67 -11.47 -6.54
N ASP A 277 4.41 -12.56 -6.37
CA ASP A 277 4.51 -13.20 -5.07
C ASP A 277 5.53 -12.43 -4.22
N VAL A 278 5.15 -12.06 -3.00
CA VAL A 278 5.96 -11.30 -2.04
C VAL A 278 6.33 -12.21 -0.87
N GLY A 279 7.63 -12.36 -0.58
CA GLY A 279 8.13 -13.14 0.56
C GLY A 279 8.27 -14.65 0.32
N VAL A 280 8.33 -15.11 -0.93
CA VAL A 280 8.37 -16.55 -1.26
C VAL A 280 9.57 -17.33 -0.75
N ARG A 281 10.69 -16.66 -0.47
CA ARG A 281 11.90 -17.21 0.12
C ARG A 281 12.00 -16.81 1.59
N ILE A 282 11.69 -15.55 1.92
CA ILE A 282 11.80 -15.02 3.28
C ILE A 282 10.73 -15.60 4.20
N GLY A 283 9.48 -15.69 3.76
CA GLY A 283 8.35 -16.24 4.51
C GLY A 283 8.62 -17.64 5.06
N PRO A 284 8.96 -18.62 4.21
CA PRO A 284 9.33 -19.96 4.69
C PRO A 284 10.54 -19.98 5.63
N ALA A 285 11.49 -19.06 5.46
CA ALA A 285 12.64 -18.94 6.35
C ALA A 285 12.24 -18.36 7.73
N LEU A 286 11.34 -17.37 7.75
CA LEU A 286 10.74 -16.82 8.97
C LEU A 286 9.91 -17.87 9.70
N LYS A 287 9.11 -18.65 8.96
CA LYS A 287 8.35 -19.76 9.55
C LYS A 287 9.24 -20.74 10.29
N LYS A 288 10.30 -21.21 9.64
CA LYS A 288 11.28 -22.12 10.26
C LYS A 288 11.98 -21.47 11.45
N TYR A 289 12.33 -20.19 11.33
CA TYR A 289 12.94 -19.44 12.43
C TYR A 289 12.01 -19.45 13.66
N HIS A 290 10.73 -19.09 13.49
CA HIS A 290 9.74 -19.09 14.57
C HIS A 290 9.49 -20.49 15.15
N GLU A 291 9.41 -21.53 14.32
CA GLU A 291 9.29 -22.92 14.78
C GLU A 291 10.49 -23.35 15.65
N HIS A 292 11.72 -22.98 15.23
CA HIS A 292 12.93 -23.24 16.00
C HIS A 292 12.99 -22.45 17.32
N GLN A 293 12.43 -21.23 17.38
CA GLN A 293 12.33 -20.44 18.62
C GLN A 293 11.45 -21.13 19.65
N VAL A 294 10.24 -21.54 19.25
CA VAL A 294 9.29 -22.21 20.15
C VAL A 294 9.89 -23.50 20.72
N ALA A 295 10.65 -24.25 19.91
CA ALA A 295 11.30 -25.48 20.33
C ALA A 295 12.47 -25.28 21.32
N ARG A 296 13.15 -24.13 21.32
CA ARG A 296 14.29 -23.81 22.21
C ARG A 296 13.89 -23.11 23.51
N GLY A 297 12.61 -22.83 23.71
CA GLY A 297 12.08 -22.11 24.88
C GLY A 297 12.16 -22.84 26.23
N SER A 298 12.89 -23.95 26.37
CA SER A 298 12.96 -24.77 27.59
C SER A 298 14.38 -24.99 28.10
N THR A 299 14.63 -24.44 29.30
CA THR A 299 15.63 -24.80 30.33
C THR A 299 17.12 -24.56 30.06
N HIS A 300 17.78 -23.87 30.99
CA HIS A 300 19.22 -23.97 31.24
C HIS A 300 19.49 -24.07 32.75
N GLU A 301 20.15 -25.15 33.15
CA GLU A 301 20.89 -25.32 34.41
C GLU A 301 22.39 -25.22 34.07
N GLY A 302 23.08 -24.18 34.53
CA GLY A 302 24.53 -24.01 34.31
C GLY A 302 25.13 -22.81 35.05
N SER A 303 26.33 -22.97 35.62
CA SER A 303 26.91 -22.09 36.65
C SER A 303 27.81 -20.93 36.16
N HIS A 304 27.73 -20.54 34.89
CA HIS A 304 28.34 -19.30 34.38
C HIS A 304 27.23 -18.35 34.01
N THR A 305 27.36 -17.03 34.24
CA THR A 305 26.38 -16.03 33.83
C THR A 305 26.35 -15.94 32.29
N PRO A 306 25.47 -16.65 31.57
CA PRO A 306 25.51 -16.66 30.11
C PRO A 306 24.83 -15.37 29.65
N LYS A 307 25.32 -14.74 28.58
CA LYS A 307 24.54 -13.67 27.94
C LYS A 307 23.21 -14.28 27.51
N ARG A 308 22.10 -13.71 28.02
CA ARG A 308 20.77 -14.27 27.78
C ARG A 308 20.51 -14.30 26.27
N PRO A 309 20.12 -15.46 25.71
CA PRO A 309 19.63 -15.54 24.35
C PRO A 309 18.48 -14.58 24.15
N HIS A 310 18.49 -13.82 23.06
CA HIS A 310 17.42 -12.88 22.73
C HIS A 310 17.28 -12.71 21.22
N ILE A 311 16.17 -12.11 20.80
CA ILE A 311 15.88 -11.82 19.41
C ILE A 311 16.17 -10.35 19.15
N ARG A 312 17.03 -10.08 18.17
CA ARG A 312 17.09 -8.76 17.54
C ARG A 312 15.99 -8.71 16.49
N ARG A 313 14.99 -7.85 16.72
CA ARG A 313 13.81 -7.71 15.85
C ARG A 313 14.18 -7.25 14.45
N ALA A 314 13.34 -7.63 13.50
CA ALA A 314 13.38 -7.06 12.17
C ALA A 314 13.11 -5.55 12.20
N HIS A 315 13.78 -4.83 11.31
CA HIS A 315 13.66 -3.38 11.20
C HIS A 315 14.10 -2.91 9.81
N TYR A 316 13.63 -1.73 9.41
CA TYR A 316 14.14 -1.04 8.24
C TYR A 316 15.41 -0.26 8.57
N HIS A 317 16.32 -0.21 7.61
CA HIS A 317 17.54 0.58 7.71
C HIS A 317 17.87 1.25 6.39
N SER A 318 18.29 2.52 6.45
CA SER A 318 18.70 3.32 5.29
C SER A 318 20.21 3.23 5.09
N PHE A 319 20.65 3.06 3.85
CA PHE A 319 22.05 2.94 3.47
C PHE A 319 22.37 3.92 2.35
N TRP A 320 23.49 4.63 2.44
CA TRP A 320 24.04 5.37 1.31
C TRP A 320 24.79 4.40 0.39
N THR A 321 24.46 4.42 -0.89
CA THR A 321 25.15 3.65 -1.94
C THR A 321 25.79 4.60 -2.95
N GLY A 322 26.80 4.13 -3.68
CA GLY A 322 27.64 4.94 -4.56
C GLY A 322 29.02 5.24 -3.98
N HIS A 323 29.87 5.90 -4.78
CA HIS A 323 31.24 6.20 -4.37
C HIS A 323 31.27 7.21 -3.22
N ARG A 324 32.10 6.94 -2.19
CA ARG A 324 32.21 7.82 -1.02
C ARG A 324 32.64 9.25 -1.40
N ASN A 325 33.41 9.44 -2.46
CA ASN A 325 33.90 10.77 -2.83
C ASN A 325 33.01 11.48 -3.87
N ASP A 326 31.87 10.89 -4.21
CA ASP A 326 30.93 11.43 -5.19
C ASP A 326 29.56 11.66 -4.54
N GLU A 327 29.50 12.65 -3.64
CA GLU A 327 28.32 12.93 -2.82
C GLU A 327 27.08 13.28 -3.65
N ALA A 328 27.26 13.94 -4.81
CA ALA A 328 26.18 14.33 -5.70
C ALA A 328 25.46 13.14 -6.36
N ASN A 329 26.15 12.00 -6.51
CA ASN A 329 25.60 10.78 -7.13
C ASN A 329 25.31 9.67 -6.13
N ARG A 330 25.42 9.92 -4.82
CA ARG A 330 25.04 8.92 -3.83
C ARG A 330 23.53 8.80 -3.74
N GLU A 331 23.07 7.56 -3.61
CA GLU A 331 21.66 7.25 -3.47
C GLU A 331 21.39 6.65 -2.08
N LEU A 332 20.40 7.19 -1.37
CA LEU A 332 19.90 6.61 -0.14
C LEU A 332 18.91 5.49 -0.46
N VAL A 333 19.30 4.25 -0.17
CA VAL A 333 18.44 3.07 -0.35
C VAL A 333 17.96 2.54 0.99
N VAL A 334 16.74 2.01 1.04
CA VAL A 334 16.20 1.37 2.23
C VAL A 334 16.22 -0.14 2.04
N LYS A 335 16.61 -0.86 3.09
CA LYS A 335 16.53 -2.33 3.15
C LYS A 335 15.76 -2.76 4.39
N TRP A 336 15.05 -3.87 4.25
CA TRP A 336 14.50 -4.57 5.39
C TRP A 336 15.51 -5.59 5.93
N ILE A 337 15.83 -5.49 7.22
CA ILE A 337 16.77 -6.40 7.88
C ILE A 337 15.96 -7.47 8.62
N PRO A 338 16.10 -8.77 8.28
CA PRO A 338 15.37 -9.84 8.95
C PRO A 338 15.80 -10.03 10.41
N PRO A 339 14.98 -10.71 11.25
CA PRO A 339 15.33 -10.95 12.63
C PRO A 339 16.59 -11.82 12.78
N ILE A 340 17.30 -11.64 13.89
CA ILE A 340 18.49 -12.43 14.23
C ILE A 340 18.34 -12.98 15.63
N PHE A 341 18.63 -14.27 15.79
CA PHE A 341 18.74 -14.88 17.10
C PHE A 341 20.16 -14.69 17.64
N VAL A 342 20.27 -14.00 18.78
CA VAL A 342 21.54 -13.58 19.36
C VAL A 342 21.87 -14.46 20.56
N ASN A 343 23.12 -14.91 20.67
CA ASN A 343 23.61 -15.86 21.67
C ASN A 343 22.83 -17.20 21.66
N ALA A 344 22.74 -17.88 20.52
CA ALA A 344 22.16 -19.23 20.46
C ALA A 344 22.98 -20.24 21.29
N GLU A 345 22.38 -21.40 21.60
CA GLU A 345 23.00 -22.45 22.45
C GLU A 345 24.38 -22.95 21.97
N ASP A 346 24.70 -22.76 20.68
CA ASP A 346 26.00 -23.09 20.07
C ASP A 346 27.01 -21.94 20.11
N GLY A 347 26.69 -20.84 20.79
CA GLY A 347 27.53 -19.64 20.86
C GLY A 347 27.57 -18.83 19.56
N SER A 348 26.74 -19.17 18.56
CA SER A 348 26.65 -18.46 17.30
C SER A 348 25.41 -17.56 17.23
N ASP A 349 25.56 -16.39 16.65
CA ASP A 349 24.41 -15.58 16.23
C ASP A 349 23.85 -16.20 14.95
N ALA A 350 22.57 -16.58 14.96
CA ALA A 350 21.92 -17.28 13.85
C ALA A 350 20.92 -16.33 13.16
N PRO A 351 21.28 -15.74 12.00
CA PRO A 351 20.35 -14.94 11.21
C PRO A 351 19.35 -15.83 10.46
N VAL A 352 18.18 -15.27 10.12
CA VAL A 352 17.27 -15.91 9.16
C VAL A 352 18.02 -16.18 7.86
N THR A 353 18.11 -17.46 7.48
CA THR A 353 18.86 -17.90 6.30
C THR A 353 17.92 -18.09 5.12
N ILE A 354 18.13 -17.29 4.06
CA ILE A 354 17.31 -17.31 2.85
C ILE A 354 18.04 -18.14 1.78
N HIS A 355 17.45 -19.26 1.37
CA HIS A 355 18.02 -20.08 0.30
C HIS A 355 17.56 -19.60 -1.08
N ARG A 356 18.47 -19.60 -2.06
CA ARG A 356 18.10 -19.39 -3.48
C ARG A 356 17.40 -20.65 -4.00
N VAL A 357 16.19 -20.50 -4.51
CA VAL A 357 15.49 -21.56 -5.24
C VAL A 357 16.05 -21.58 -6.67
N LYS A 358 16.48 -22.75 -7.13
CA LYS A 358 16.96 -22.96 -8.51
C LYS A 358 15.83 -22.91 -9.53
#